data_AF-A0A2E5JE44-F1
#
_entry.id   AF-A0A2E5JE44-F1
#
_cell.length_a   1.000
_cell.length_b   1.000
_cell.length_c   1.000
_cell.angle_alpha   90.00
_cell.angle_beta   90.00
_cell.angle_gamma   90.00
#
_symmetry.space_group_name_H-M   'P 1'
#
loop_
_entity.id
_entity.type
_entity.pdbx_description
1 polymer ?
#
loop_
_entity_poly.entity_id
_entity_poly.type
_entity_poly.pdbx_seq_one_letter_code
_entity_poly.pdbx_strand_id
1 'polypeptide(L)'
;MKTKLTLTIIGTIQVLQAILYSAFASSSIDMMFNVGEEAATLAVLFQYAIAPAFLMIGLMLLFMRDIAVEYAKKLLLAVIIAYIPLFLTFYMMANSPLTQMGISDFAIDILMFGLVVFTYLKPKGA
;
A
#
# COMPACT_ATOMS: atom_id res chain seq x y z
N MET A 1 -13.03 7.33 -13.11
CA MET A 1 -12.20 6.46 -13.99
C MET A 1 -12.91 5.11 -14.14
N LYS A 2 -12.56 4.25 -15.10
CA LYS A 2 -13.09 2.87 -15.11
C LYS A 2 -12.62 2.17 -13.83
N THR A 3 -13.54 1.54 -13.10
CA THR A 3 -13.21 0.81 -11.86
C THR A 3 -12.16 -0.26 -12.12
N LYS A 4 -12.31 -1.00 -13.24
CA LYS A 4 -11.34 -1.99 -13.72
C LYS A 4 -9.90 -1.49 -13.77
N LEU A 5 -9.69 -0.30 -14.36
CA LEU A 5 -8.36 0.28 -14.46
C LEU A 5 -7.79 0.61 -13.08
N THR A 6 -8.61 1.13 -12.19
CA THR A 6 -8.21 1.48 -10.82
C THR A 6 -7.81 0.24 -10.02
N LEU A 7 -8.65 -0.79 -10.05
CA LEU A 7 -8.37 -2.07 -9.39
C LEU A 7 -7.13 -2.74 -9.96
N THR A 8 -6.91 -2.61 -11.28
CA THR A 8 -5.70 -3.12 -11.93
C THR A 8 -4.45 -2.39 -11.45
N ILE A 9 -4.45 -1.05 -11.45
CA ILE A 9 -3.30 -0.24 -11.03
C ILE A 9 -2.92 -0.56 -9.58
N ILE A 10 -3.89 -0.49 -8.65
CA ILE A 10 -3.64 -0.73 -7.23
C ILE A 10 -3.23 -2.18 -7.02
N GLY A 11 -3.93 -3.13 -7.65
CA GLY A 11 -3.61 -4.54 -7.54
C GLY A 11 -2.18 -4.85 -7.99
N THR A 12 -1.75 -4.28 -9.12
CA THR A 12 -0.38 -4.41 -9.61
C THR A 12 0.64 -3.79 -8.67
N ILE A 13 0.38 -2.59 -8.14
CA ILE A 13 1.30 -1.94 -7.18
C ILE A 13 1.46 -2.80 -5.92
N GLN A 14 0.36 -3.33 -5.37
CA GLN A 14 0.41 -4.17 -4.16
C GLN A 14 1.16 -5.49 -4.39
N VAL A 15 0.99 -6.12 -5.55
CA VAL A 15 1.78 -7.31 -5.92
C VAL A 15 3.27 -6.97 -6.03
N LEU A 16 3.61 -5.87 -6.70
CA LEU A 16 5.00 -5.43 -6.81
C LEU A 16 5.60 -5.10 -5.44
N GLN A 17 4.86 -4.39 -4.59
CA GLN A 17 5.29 -4.05 -3.23
C GLN A 17 5.55 -5.30 -2.40
N ALA A 18 4.68 -6.31 -2.47
CA ALA A 18 4.90 -7.59 -1.78
C ALA A 18 6.20 -8.28 -2.24
N ILE A 19 6.47 -8.29 -3.55
CA ILE A 19 7.70 -8.87 -4.11
C ILE A 19 8.92 -8.07 -3.63
N LEU A 20 8.88 -6.74 -3.74
CA LEU A 20 9.99 -5.88 -3.35
C LEU A 20 10.29 -5.98 -1.85
N TYR A 21 9.25 -5.99 -1.01
CA TYR A 21 9.38 -6.13 0.43
C TYR A 21 9.98 -7.48 0.82
N SER A 22 9.71 -8.53 0.06
CA SER A 22 10.30 -9.85 0.31
C SER A 22 11.74 -9.94 -0.21
N ALA A 23 12.01 -9.41 -1.40
CA ALA A 23 13.31 -9.56 -2.05
C ALA A 23 14.38 -8.59 -1.50
N PHE A 24 13.96 -7.43 -1.00
CA PHE A 24 14.85 -6.35 -0.59
C PHE A 24 14.58 -5.86 0.84
N ALA A 25 14.08 -6.73 1.73
CA ALA A 25 13.71 -6.36 3.10
C ALA A 25 14.86 -5.66 3.83
N SER A 26 16.03 -6.32 3.98
CA SER A 26 17.18 -5.75 4.69
C SER A 26 17.61 -4.41 4.11
N SER A 27 17.78 -4.33 2.79
CA SER A 27 18.17 -3.07 2.12
C SER A 27 17.15 -1.95 2.33
N SER A 28 15.86 -2.28 2.37
CA SER A 28 14.80 -1.29 2.62
C SER A 28 14.83 -0.79 4.05
N ILE A 29 15.03 -1.69 5.02
CA ILE A 29 15.13 -1.32 6.43
C ILE A 29 16.35 -0.42 6.67
N ASP A 30 17.51 -0.76 6.12
CA ASP A 30 18.73 0.05 6.25
C ASP A 30 18.57 1.45 5.66
N MET A 31 17.77 1.59 4.60
CA MET A 31 17.48 2.88 3.97
C MET A 31 16.44 3.70 4.76
N MET A 32 15.41 3.04 5.30
CA MET A 32 14.25 3.70 5.89
C MET A 32 14.39 3.95 7.39
N PHE A 33 15.22 3.18 8.09
CA PHE A 33 15.35 3.22 9.54
C PHE A 33 16.74 3.67 10.00
N ASN A 34 16.80 4.29 11.17
CA ASN A 34 18.02 4.71 11.84
C ASN A 34 18.05 4.08 13.24
N VAL A 35 18.22 2.76 13.28
CA VAL A 35 18.10 1.96 14.50
C VAL A 35 19.26 0.97 14.63
N GLY A 36 19.46 0.45 15.85
CA GLY A 36 20.44 -0.62 16.09
C GLY A 36 20.03 -1.95 15.46
N GLU A 37 20.99 -2.87 15.40
CA GLU A 37 20.89 -4.16 14.71
C GLU A 37 19.70 -5.03 15.15
N GLU A 38 19.40 -5.06 16.46
CA GLU A 38 18.28 -5.84 16.99
C GLU A 38 16.92 -5.34 16.45
N ALA A 39 16.71 -4.02 16.46
CA ALA A 39 15.49 -3.40 15.96
C ALA A 39 15.38 -3.51 14.42
N ALA A 40 16.51 -3.38 13.71
CA ALA A 40 16.55 -3.58 12.26
C ALA A 40 16.18 -5.03 11.88
N THR A 41 16.72 -6.01 12.59
CA THR A 41 16.39 -7.43 12.39
C THR A 41 14.91 -7.69 12.61
N LEU A 42 14.33 -7.12 13.67
CA LEU A 42 12.91 -7.24 13.94
C LEU A 42 12.06 -6.58 12.82
N ALA A 43 12.46 -5.41 12.33
CA ALA A 43 11.76 -4.72 11.24
C ALA A 43 11.78 -5.55 9.93
N VAL A 44 12.88 -6.23 9.63
CA VAL A 44 12.98 -7.17 8.49
C VAL A 44 11.98 -8.32 8.65
N LEU A 45 11.87 -8.91 9.85
CA LEU A 45 10.89 -9.97 10.11
C LEU A 45 9.44 -9.48 9.93
N PHE A 46 9.13 -8.27 10.37
CA PHE A 46 7.82 -7.65 10.12
C PHE A 46 7.56 -7.42 8.64
N GLN A 47 8.59 -7.04 7.87
CA GLN A 47 8.47 -6.85 6.43
C GLN A 47 8.16 -8.16 5.71
N TYR A 48 8.78 -9.27 6.11
CA TYR A 48 8.40 -10.59 5.62
C TYR A 48 6.99 -11.01 6.05
N ALA A 49 6.59 -10.68 7.27
CA ALA A 49 5.25 -11.01 7.77
C ALA A 49 4.14 -10.24 7.05
N ILE A 50 4.40 -8.99 6.64
CA ILE A 50 3.38 -8.16 5.97
C ILE A 50 3.31 -8.39 4.46
N ALA A 51 4.38 -8.85 3.81
CA ALA A 51 4.40 -9.08 2.36
C ALA A 51 3.27 -10.00 1.85
N PRO A 52 2.91 -11.12 2.51
CA PRO A 52 1.76 -11.95 2.13
C PRO A 52 0.42 -11.18 2.16
N ALA A 53 0.25 -10.22 3.07
CA ALA A 53 -0.96 -9.41 3.14
C ALA A 53 -1.09 -8.49 1.91
N PHE A 54 0.01 -7.82 1.52
CA PHE A 54 0.07 -7.02 0.30
C PHE A 54 -0.20 -7.88 -0.95
N LEU A 55 0.40 -9.07 -1.01
CA LEU A 55 0.20 -10.00 -2.13
C LEU A 55 -1.27 -10.42 -2.24
N MET A 56 -1.87 -10.83 -1.12
CA MET A 56 -3.28 -11.24 -1.08
C MET A 56 -4.21 -10.10 -1.53
N ILE A 57 -4.03 -8.89 -1.00
CA ILE A 57 -4.82 -7.72 -1.39
C ILE A 57 -4.63 -7.43 -2.88
N GLY A 58 -3.38 -7.46 -3.37
CA GLY A 58 -3.07 -7.21 -4.78
C GLY A 58 -3.76 -8.20 -5.71
N LEU A 59 -3.64 -9.50 -5.43
CA LEU A 59 -4.29 -10.56 -6.20
C LEU A 59 -5.82 -10.46 -6.15
N MET A 60 -6.38 -10.18 -4.97
CA MET A 60 -7.82 -9.95 -4.81
C MET A 60 -8.32 -8.84 -5.74
N LEU A 61 -7.64 -7.69 -5.77
CA LEU A 61 -8.03 -6.57 -6.63
C LEU A 61 -7.87 -6.90 -8.12
N LEU A 62 -6.81 -7.63 -8.50
CA LEU A 62 -6.59 -8.05 -9.88
C LEU A 62 -7.64 -9.06 -10.37
N PHE A 63 -7.97 -10.05 -9.55
CA PHE A 63 -8.97 -11.08 -9.90
C PHE A 63 -10.39 -10.52 -9.89
N MET A 64 -10.64 -9.49 -9.08
CA MET A 64 -11.93 -8.82 -9.01
C MET A 64 -12.03 -7.58 -9.92
N ARG A 65 -11.08 -7.33 -10.82
CA ARG A 65 -11.08 -6.10 -11.63
C ARG A 65 -12.26 -5.97 -12.60
N ASP A 66 -12.89 -7.09 -12.96
CA ASP A 66 -13.99 -7.15 -13.94
C ASP A 66 -15.38 -7.29 -13.28
N ILE A 67 -15.49 -7.09 -11.97
CA ILE A 67 -16.77 -7.17 -11.26
C ILE A 67 -17.70 -5.97 -11.55
N ALA A 68 -18.98 -6.14 -11.25
CA ALA A 68 -19.95 -5.06 -11.34
C ALA A 68 -19.55 -3.85 -10.47
N VAL A 69 -19.84 -2.65 -10.97
CA VAL A 69 -19.42 -1.38 -10.35
C VAL A 69 -19.83 -1.27 -8.88
N GLU A 70 -21.00 -1.78 -8.51
CA GLU A 70 -21.48 -1.79 -7.13
C GLU A 70 -20.48 -2.48 -6.17
N TYR A 71 -20.00 -3.67 -6.54
CA TYR A 71 -19.03 -4.41 -5.74
C TYR A 71 -17.63 -3.78 -5.82
N ALA A 72 -17.25 -3.24 -6.98
CA ALA A 72 -16.00 -2.50 -7.12
C ALA A 72 -15.95 -1.28 -6.17
N LYS A 73 -17.06 -0.56 -5.99
CA LYS A 73 -17.13 0.55 -5.02
C LYS A 73 -16.92 0.08 -3.58
N LYS A 74 -17.40 -1.12 -3.21
CA LYS A 74 -17.17 -1.69 -1.86
C LYS A 74 -15.69 -2.01 -1.64
N LEU A 75 -15.01 -2.54 -2.65
CA LEU A 75 -13.56 -2.76 -2.61
C LEU A 75 -12.79 -1.44 -2.49
N LEU A 76 -13.13 -0.42 -3.30
CA LEU A 76 -12.52 0.90 -3.21
C LEU A 76 -12.75 1.55 -1.84
N LEU A 77 -13.95 1.39 -1.26
CA LEU A 77 -14.25 1.89 0.08
C LEU A 77 -13.40 1.19 1.15
N ALA A 78 -13.19 -0.12 1.05
CA ALA A 78 -12.31 -0.85 1.96
C ALA A 78 -10.87 -0.31 1.91
N VAL A 79 -10.37 0.00 0.71
CA VAL A 79 -9.06 0.65 0.54
C VAL A 79 -9.04 2.02 1.19
N ILE A 80 -10.07 2.86 0.99
CA ILE A 80 -10.16 4.19 1.62
C ILE A 80 -10.08 4.07 3.15
N ILE A 81 -10.88 3.17 3.73
CA ILE A 81 -10.93 2.98 5.19
C ILE A 81 -9.57 2.51 5.72
N ALA A 82 -8.90 1.59 5.02
CA ALA A 82 -7.59 1.08 5.43
C ALA A 82 -6.48 2.14 5.37
N TYR A 83 -6.54 3.08 4.42
CA TYR A 83 -5.53 4.12 4.25
C TYR A 83 -5.60 5.22 5.32
N ILE A 84 -6.77 5.46 5.93
CA ILE A 84 -6.93 6.49 6.96
C ILE A 84 -5.98 6.28 8.15
N PRO A 85 -5.96 5.12 8.84
CA PRO A 85 -5.01 4.88 9.91
C PRO A 85 -3.57 4.76 9.40
N LEU A 86 -3.36 4.31 8.16
CA LEU A 86 -2.03 4.22 7.56
C LEU A 86 -1.36 5.59 7.44
N PHE A 87 -2.11 6.64 7.08
CA PHE A 87 -1.57 8.00 7.02
C PHE A 87 -1.12 8.53 8.38
N LEU A 88 -1.77 8.12 9.47
CA LEU A 88 -1.30 8.45 10.83
C LEU A 88 0.05 7.78 11.10
N THR A 89 0.21 6.51 10.71
CA THR A 89 1.48 5.79 10.82
C THR A 89 2.58 6.48 10.01
N PHE A 90 2.30 6.89 8.76
CA PHE A 90 3.26 7.62 7.94
C PHE A 90 3.70 8.93 8.59
N TYR A 91 2.75 9.68 9.16
CA TYR A 91 3.07 10.89 9.91
C TYR A 91 3.95 10.60 11.13
N MET A 92 3.64 9.55 11.91
CA MET A 92 4.46 9.16 13.05
C MET A 92 5.87 8.74 12.64
N MET A 93 5.99 7.98 11.55
CA MET A 93 7.29 7.56 11.02
C MET A 93 8.11 8.77 10.56
N ALA A 94 7.53 9.65 9.74
CA ALA A 94 8.22 10.83 9.20
C ALA A 94 8.70 11.84 10.26
N ASN A 95 8.13 11.80 11.47
CA ASN A 95 8.55 12.64 12.59
C ASN A 95 9.36 11.90 13.66
N SER A 96 9.62 10.61 13.48
CA SER A 96 10.38 9.79 14.43
C SER A 96 11.87 9.81 14.11
N PRO A 97 12.76 10.04 15.10
CA PRO A 97 14.20 9.96 14.90
C PRO A 97 14.70 8.52 14.62
N LEU A 98 13.82 7.52 14.81
CA LEU A 98 14.08 6.12 14.49
C LEU A 98 13.95 5.83 13.00
N THR A 99 13.43 6.77 12.21
CA THR A 99 13.33 6.62 10.75
C THR A 99 14.07 7.75 10.04
N GLN A 100 14.45 7.49 8.80
CA GLN A 100 15.07 8.46 7.90
C GLN A 100 14.08 8.93 6.84
N MET A 101 12.78 8.66 7.04
CA MET A 101 11.75 8.91 6.05
C MET A 101 11.15 10.31 6.16
N GLY A 102 10.76 10.85 5.02
CA GLY A 102 9.91 12.02 4.89
C GLY A 102 8.57 11.70 4.26
N ILE A 103 7.70 12.70 4.17
CA ILE A 103 6.38 12.57 3.52
C ILE A 103 6.50 12.14 2.05
N SER A 104 7.59 12.54 1.37
CA SER A 104 7.87 12.18 -0.01
C SER A 104 8.02 10.68 -0.24
N ASP A 105 8.48 9.93 0.77
CA ASP A 105 8.67 8.48 0.65
C ASP A 105 7.33 7.74 0.57
N PHE A 106 6.24 8.38 0.99
CA PHE A 106 4.87 7.87 0.89
C PHE A 106 4.10 8.43 -0.32
N ALA A 107 4.78 9.05 -1.29
CA ALA A 107 4.12 9.67 -2.44
C ALA A 107 3.26 8.67 -3.24
N ILE A 108 3.73 7.44 -3.43
CA ILE A 108 2.97 6.40 -4.15
C ILE A 108 1.66 6.10 -3.43
N ASP A 109 1.69 5.98 -2.10
CA ASP A 109 0.49 5.75 -1.29
C ASP A 109 -0.50 6.91 -1.35
N ILE A 110 -0.03 8.15 -1.30
CA ILE A 110 -0.87 9.34 -1.43
C ILE A 110 -1.54 9.38 -2.81
N LEU A 111 -0.79 9.07 -3.87
CA LEU A 111 -1.33 9.02 -5.24
C LEU A 111 -2.35 7.89 -5.40
N MET A 112 -2.07 6.70 -4.86
CA MET A 112 -3.00 5.57 -4.86
C MET A 112 -4.29 5.94 -4.14
N PHE A 113 -4.20 6.54 -2.95
CA PHE A 113 -5.38 6.97 -2.21
C PHE A 113 -6.20 8.00 -2.99
N GLY A 114 -5.56 9.01 -3.57
CA GLY A 114 -6.23 9.99 -4.43
C GLY A 114 -6.95 9.34 -5.61
N LEU A 115 -6.32 8.35 -6.25
CA LEU A 115 -6.90 7.58 -7.35
C LEU A 115 -8.14 6.78 -6.92
N VAL A 116 -8.08 6.14 -5.75
CA VAL A 116 -9.18 5.37 -5.16
C VAL A 116 -10.36 6.28 -4.87
N VAL A 117 -10.12 7.40 -4.17
CA VAL A 117 -11.15 8.39 -3.80
C VAL A 117 -11.80 8.95 -5.06
N PHE A 118 -11.00 9.38 -6.04
CA PHE A 118 -11.52 9.90 -7.30
C PHE A 118 -12.42 8.88 -8.03
N THR A 119 -11.98 7.63 -8.08
CA THR A 119 -12.74 6.56 -8.75
C THR A 119 -13.99 6.18 -7.98
N TYR A 120 -13.95 6.18 -6.65
CA TYR A 120 -15.10 5.90 -5.80
C TYR A 120 -16.22 6.95 -5.98
N LEU A 121 -15.83 8.24 -6.04
CA LEU A 121 -16.75 9.37 -6.21
C LEU A 121 -17.27 9.48 -7.65
N LYS A 122 -16.44 9.19 -8.66
CA LYS A 122 -16.78 9.27 -10.09
C LYS A 122 -16.46 7.96 -10.82
N PRO A 123 -17.15 6.85 -10.50
CA PRO A 123 -16.94 5.59 -11.18
C PRO A 123 -17.51 5.69 -12.59
N LYS A 124 -16.70 5.30 -13.58
CA LYS A 124 -17.20 4.96 -14.90
C LYS A 124 -17.35 3.44 -14.96
N GLY A 125 -18.35 2.94 -15.69
CA GLY A 125 -18.58 1.50 -15.89
C GLY A 125 -17.34 0.74 -16.36
N ALA A 126 -17.38 -0.59 -16.29
CA ALA A 126 -16.30 -1.48 -16.71
C ALA A 126 -15.85 -1.23 -18.16
#